data_AF-A0A261BLF4-F1
#
_entry.id   AF-A0A261BLF4-F1
#
_cell.length_a   1.000
_cell.length_b   1.000
_cell.length_c   1.000
_cell.angle_alpha   90.00
_cell.angle_beta   90.00
_cell.angle_gamma   90.00
#
_symmetry.space_group_name_H-M   'P 1'
#
loop_
_entity.id
_entity.type
_entity.pdbx_description
1 polymer ?
#
loop_
_entity_poly.entity_id
_entity_poly.type
_entity_poly.pdbx_seq_one_letter_code
_entity_poly.pdbx_strand_id
1 'polypeptide(L)'
;MSSTPFPLFSLPYLPLKQVFDNFGPHGIINFSLCSQKSGNMAISYRGPSKNIKIEIHFELKRSYINHENRPWTVRGGVDIQRSIDGVTATILNNRHELN
;
A
#
# COMPACT_ATOMS: atom_id res chain seq x y z
N MET A 1 -32.59 -13.90 -3.49
CA MET A 1 -31.92 -13.90 -4.81
C MET A 1 -30.43 -14.12 -4.57
N SER A 2 -29.89 -15.29 -4.91
CA SER A 2 -28.45 -15.57 -4.76
C SER A 2 -27.70 -15.07 -6.00
N SER A 3 -27.02 -13.92 -5.91
CA SER A 3 -26.11 -13.51 -6.98
C SER A 3 -24.86 -14.37 -6.90
N THR A 4 -24.49 -15.03 -8.00
CA THR A 4 -23.18 -15.66 -8.10
C THR A 4 -22.11 -14.56 -8.09
N PRO A 5 -21.04 -14.68 -7.28
CA PRO A 5 -19.98 -13.69 -7.26
C PRO A 5 -19.32 -13.55 -8.63
N PHE A 6 -18.97 -12.33 -9.03
CA PHE A 6 -18.22 -12.09 -10.26
C PHE A 6 -16.85 -12.80 -10.18
N PRO A 7 -16.53 -13.72 -11.13
CA PRO A 7 -15.32 -14.53 -11.04
C PRO A 7 -14.10 -13.73 -11.51
N LEU A 8 -13.68 -12.75 -10.71
CA LEU A 8 -12.61 -11.80 -11.04
C LEU A 8 -11.31 -12.50 -11.48
N PHE A 9 -10.92 -13.58 -10.80
CA PHE A 9 -9.69 -14.32 -11.12
C PHE A 9 -9.79 -15.26 -12.32
N SER A 10 -10.98 -15.41 -12.90
CA SER A 10 -11.20 -16.20 -14.12
C SER A 10 -11.11 -15.33 -15.38
N LEU A 11 -10.96 -14.01 -15.23
CA LEU A 11 -10.79 -13.10 -16.34
C LEU A 11 -9.42 -13.28 -17.01
N PRO A 12 -9.35 -13.23 -18.35
CA PRO A 12 -8.10 -13.04 -19.06
C PRO A 12 -7.42 -11.72 -18.66
N TYR A 13 -6.11 -11.61 -18.96
CA TYR A 13 -5.30 -10.48 -18.51
C TYR A 13 -5.87 -9.10 -18.91
N LEU A 14 -6.38 -8.96 -20.13
CA LEU A 14 -6.89 -7.69 -20.67
C LEU A 14 -8.10 -7.13 -19.89
N PRO A 15 -9.21 -7.86 -19.73
CA PRO A 15 -10.34 -7.41 -18.91
C PRO A 15 -9.97 -7.30 -17.42
N LEU A 16 -9.12 -8.19 -16.90
CA LEU A 16 -8.65 -8.08 -15.51
C LEU A 16 -7.84 -6.80 -15.27
N LYS A 17 -6.98 -6.44 -16.22
CA LYS A 17 -6.21 -5.19 -16.19
C LYS A 17 -7.14 -3.98 -16.22
N GLN A 18 -8.18 -3.98 -17.04
CA GLN A 18 -9.17 -2.90 -17.05
C GLN A 18 -9.86 -2.74 -15.70
N VAL A 19 -10.21 -3.84 -15.02
CA VAL A 19 -10.77 -3.76 -13.66
C VAL A 19 -9.79 -3.07 -12.71
N PHE A 20 -8.51 -3.44 -12.74
CA PHE A 20 -7.48 -2.81 -11.89
C PHE A 20 -7.11 -1.38 -12.30
N ASP A 21 -7.21 -1.01 -13.58
CA ASP A 21 -7.03 0.36 -14.03
C ASP A 21 -8.11 1.30 -13.46
N ASN A 22 -9.29 0.77 -13.13
CA ASN A 22 -10.35 1.50 -12.44
C ASN A 22 -10.16 1.54 -10.91
N PHE A 23 -9.22 0.78 -10.35
CA PHE A 23 -8.94 0.80 -8.92
C PHE A 23 -7.97 1.93 -8.60
N GLY A 24 -8.25 2.72 -7.57
CA GLY A 24 -7.25 3.62 -7.01
C GLY A 24 -6.10 2.87 -6.30
N PRO A 25 -5.00 3.55 -5.94
CA PRO A 25 -3.89 2.96 -5.19
C PRO A 25 -4.35 2.20 -3.93
N HIS A 26 -5.27 2.79 -3.17
CA HIS A 26 -5.84 2.19 -1.97
C HIS A 26 -6.66 0.91 -2.27
N GLY A 27 -7.38 0.90 -3.39
CA GLY A 27 -8.15 -0.27 -3.84
C GLY A 27 -7.25 -1.46 -4.17
N ILE A 28 -6.12 -1.20 -4.83
CA ILE A 28 -5.12 -2.23 -5.14
C ILE A 28 -4.47 -2.79 -3.86
N ILE A 29 -4.17 -1.94 -2.87
CA ILE A 29 -3.62 -2.38 -1.58
C ILE A 29 -4.63 -3.28 -0.85
N ASN A 30 -5.86 -2.82 -0.66
CA ASN A 30 -6.90 -3.60 0.03
C ASN A 30 -7.13 -4.94 -0.68
N PHE A 31 -7.20 -4.94 -2.01
CA PHE A 31 -7.30 -6.16 -2.81
C PHE A 31 -6.14 -7.12 -2.57
N SER A 32 -4.90 -6.61 -2.52
CA SER A 32 -3.70 -7.44 -2.33
C SER A 32 -3.68 -8.19 -0.99
N LEU A 33 -4.37 -7.67 0.02
CA LEU A 33 -4.42 -8.24 1.37
C LEU A 33 -5.51 -9.33 1.52
N CYS A 34 -6.42 -9.46 0.56
CA CYS A 34 -7.54 -10.41 0.68
C CYS A 34 -7.12 -11.89 0.57
N SER A 35 -6.02 -12.20 -0.12
CA SER A 35 -5.54 -13.58 -0.32
C SER A 35 -4.13 -13.59 -0.94
N GLN A 36 -3.44 -14.73 -0.88
CA GLN A 36 -2.16 -14.89 -1.58
C GLN A 36 -2.31 -14.74 -3.12
N LYS A 37 -3.42 -15.22 -3.69
CA LYS A 37 -3.70 -15.11 -5.14
C LYS A 37 -3.90 -13.65 -5.55
N SER A 38 -4.64 -12.87 -4.77
CA SER A 38 -4.84 -11.45 -5.03
C SER A 38 -3.56 -10.65 -4.83
N GLY A 39 -2.74 -10.98 -3.83
CA GLY A 39 -1.41 -10.40 -3.64
C GLY A 39 -0.50 -10.57 -4.85
N ASN A 40 -0.38 -11.81 -5.36
CA ASN A 40 0.43 -12.09 -6.56
C ASN A 40 -0.08 -11.30 -7.79
N MET A 41 -1.40 -11.22 -7.95
CA MET A 41 -2.01 -10.47 -9.05
C MET A 41 -1.75 -8.95 -8.93
N ALA A 42 -1.89 -8.40 -7.72
CA ALA A 42 -1.60 -7.00 -7.45
C ALA A 42 -0.12 -6.66 -7.70
N ILE A 43 0.81 -7.57 -7.40
CA ILE A 43 2.25 -7.41 -7.70
C ILE A 43 2.51 -7.41 -9.22
N SER A 44 1.90 -8.32 -9.97
CA SER A 44 2.09 -8.41 -11.43
C SER A 44 1.40 -7.30 -12.22
N TYR A 45 0.33 -6.69 -11.68
CA TYR A 45 -0.37 -5.58 -12.31
C TYR A 45 0.58 -4.41 -12.66
N ARG A 46 0.35 -3.77 -13.81
CA ARG A 46 1.08 -2.59 -14.30
C ARG A 46 0.06 -1.62 -14.86
N GLY A 47 -0.20 -0.53 -14.14
CA GLY A 47 -1.14 0.50 -14.56
C GLY A 47 -1.11 1.72 -13.63
N PRO A 48 -1.97 2.71 -13.87
CA PRO A 48 -1.85 4.06 -13.31
C PRO A 48 -1.82 4.09 -11.78
N SER A 49 -2.50 3.15 -11.12
CA SER A 49 -2.59 3.05 -9.66
C SER A 49 -1.25 2.72 -8.99
N LYS A 50 -0.22 2.34 -9.77
CA LYS A 50 1.15 2.12 -9.31
C LYS A 50 2.09 3.30 -9.53
N ASN A 51 1.62 4.40 -10.13
CA ASN A 51 2.39 5.63 -10.26
C ASN A 51 2.42 6.39 -8.92
N ILE A 52 3.04 5.78 -7.93
CA ILE A 52 3.22 6.30 -6.58
C ILE A 52 4.69 6.71 -6.46
N LYS A 53 4.96 7.89 -5.88
CA LYS A 53 6.32 8.30 -5.54
C LYS A 53 6.70 7.64 -4.21
N ILE A 54 7.82 6.92 -4.21
CA ILE A 54 8.40 6.31 -3.02
C ILE A 54 9.70 7.04 -2.73
N GLU A 55 9.81 7.68 -1.57
CA GLU A 55 11.02 8.34 -1.11
C GLU A 55 11.63 7.54 0.05
N ILE A 56 12.89 7.12 -0.11
CA ILE A 56 13.61 6.35 0.89
C ILE A 56 14.48 7.29 1.69
N HIS A 57 14.29 7.34 3.00
CA HIS A 57 15.07 8.21 3.88
C HIS A 57 15.88 7.40 4.89
N PHE A 58 17.19 7.29 4.64
CA PHE A 58 18.09 6.48 5.45
C PHE A 58 18.38 7.08 6.83
N GLU A 59 18.37 8.41 6.97
CA GLU A 59 18.80 9.11 8.20
C GLU A 59 17.67 9.93 8.86
N LEU A 60 16.41 9.63 8.54
CA LEU A 60 15.31 10.47 8.96
C LEU A 60 15.00 10.24 10.45
N LYS A 61 15.21 11.28 11.27
CA LYS A 61 14.85 11.29 12.69
C LYS A 61 13.65 12.22 12.89
N ARG A 62 12.46 11.65 13.14
CA ARG A 62 11.23 12.40 13.43
C ARG A 62 10.80 12.14 14.87
N SER A 63 10.63 13.20 15.65
CA SER A 63 10.17 13.12 17.04
C SER A 63 8.70 13.54 17.13
N TYR A 64 7.91 12.75 17.82
CA TYR A 64 6.47 12.91 18.01
C TYR A 64 6.10 12.77 19.49
N ILE A 65 4.93 13.26 19.86
CA ILE A 65 4.31 12.95 21.15
C ILE A 65 3.17 11.97 20.85
N ASN A 66 3.19 10.81 21.49
CA ASN A 66 2.12 9.83 21.33
C ASN A 66 0.86 10.26 22.11
N HIS A 67 -0.22 9.50 21.96
CA HIS A 67 -1.49 9.74 22.67
C HIS A 67 -1.39 9.61 24.20
N GLU A 68 -0.33 8.99 24.72
CA GLU A 68 -0.02 8.90 26.15
C GLU A 68 0.89 10.04 26.65
N ASN A 69 1.09 11.08 25.82
CA ASN A 69 1.97 12.20 26.09
C ASN A 69 3.46 11.83 26.28
N ARG A 70 3.89 10.69 25.73
CA ARG A 70 5.29 10.24 25.75
C ARG A 70 6.01 10.63 24.47
N PRO A 71 7.26 11.12 24.55
CA PRO A 71 8.07 11.40 23.37
C PRO A 71 8.47 10.11 22.68
N TRP A 72 8.32 10.07 21.36
CA TRP A 72 8.67 8.94 20.51
C TRP A 72 9.50 9.42 19.33
N THR A 73 10.55 8.70 18.97
CA THR A 73 11.40 9.07 17.84
C THR A 73 11.45 7.95 16.82
N VAL A 74 10.95 8.23 15.63
CA VAL A 74 11.12 7.40 14.44
C VAL A 74 12.51 7.65 13.87
N ARG A 75 13.27 6.57 13.62
CA ARG A 75 14.55 6.61 12.92
C ARG A 75 14.47 5.75 11.65
N GLY A 76 14.83 6.34 10.51
CA GLY A 76 14.70 5.70 9.20
C GLY A 76 13.23 5.52 8.78
N GLY A 77 13.03 4.74 7.72
CA GLY A 77 11.71 4.40 7.19
C GLY A 77 11.57 4.70 5.70
N VAL A 78 10.44 4.26 5.15
CA VAL A 78 10.08 4.53 3.75
C VAL A 78 8.81 5.39 3.74
N ASP A 79 8.89 6.56 3.14
CA ASP A 79 7.75 7.45 2.96
C ASP A 79 7.02 7.07 1.66
N ILE A 80 5.71 6.84 1.79
CA ILE A 80 4.78 6.62 0.69
C ILE A 80 3.88 7.84 0.64
N GLN A 81 4.06 8.68 -0.38
CA GLN A 81 3.22 9.85 -0.58
C GLN A 81 2.17 9.58 -1.65
N ARG A 82 0.91 9.83 -1.31
CA ARG A 82 -0.18 9.80 -2.29
C ARG A 82 -0.10 11.04 -3.18
N SER A 83 -0.10 10.84 -4.50
CA SER A 83 -0.02 11.91 -5.48
C SER A 83 -1.27 12.81 -5.54
N ILE A 84 -2.42 12.31 -5.07
CA ILE A 84 -3.71 13.00 -5.15
C ILE A 84 -3.89 14.08 -4.07
N ASP A 85 -3.42 13.85 -2.85
CA ASP A 85 -3.63 14.73 -1.70
C ASP A 85 -2.35 15.04 -0.91
N GLY A 86 -1.19 14.55 -1.37
CA GLY A 86 0.11 14.80 -0.75
C GLY A 86 0.28 14.17 0.62
N VAL A 87 -0.67 13.34 1.09
CA VAL A 87 -0.59 12.67 2.39
C VAL A 87 0.50 11.61 2.36
N THR A 88 1.39 11.66 3.36
CA THR A 88 2.51 10.73 3.52
C THR A 88 2.23 9.71 4.62
N ALA A 89 2.37 8.43 4.29
CA ALA A 89 2.47 7.34 5.27
C ALA A 89 3.91 6.86 5.36
N THR A 90 4.44 6.69 6.56
CA THR A 90 5.80 6.17 6.78
C THR A 90 5.74 4.71 7.21
N ILE A 91 6.43 3.83 6.50
CA ILE A 91 6.65 2.45 6.92
C ILE A 91 7.91 2.39 7.79
N LEU A 92 7.74 1.92 9.03
CA LEU A 92 8.82 1.70 9.97
C LEU A 92 9.33 0.27 9.85
N ASN A 93 10.64 0.09 9.85
CA ASN A 93 11.24 -1.22 9.98
C ASN A 93 11.43 -1.55 11.46
N ASN A 94 10.51 -2.32 12.05
CA ASN A 94 10.55 -2.69 13.47
C ASN A 94 11.64 -3.73 13.83
N ARG A 95 12.51 -4.11 12.89
CA ARG A 95 13.59 -5.09 13.16
C ARG A 95 14.76 -4.54 13.98
N HIS A 96 14.71 -3.29 14.42
CA HIS A 96 15.68 -2.68 15.33
C HIS A 96 15.10 -2.37 16.73
N GLU A 97 14.09 -3.11 17.17
CA GLU A 97 13.74 -3.18 18.60
C GLU A 97 14.60 -4.24 19.29
N LEU A 98 15.86 -3.90 19.59
CA LEU A 98 16.64 -4.53 20.66
C LEU A 98 17.51 -3.45 21.30
N ASN A 99 17.04 -2.94 22.44
CA ASN A 99 17.79 -2.72 23.68
C ASN A 99 16.82 -2.31 24.78
#